data_AF-A0A3A0DQG0-F1
#
_entry.id   AF-A0A3A0DQG0-F1
#
_cell.length_a   1.000
_cell.length_b   1.000
_cell.length_c   1.000
_cell.angle_alpha   90.00
_cell.angle_beta   90.00
_cell.angle_gamma   90.00
#
_symmetry.space_group_name_H-M   'P 1'
#
loop_
_entity.id
_entity.type
_entity.pdbx_description
1 polymer ?
#
loop_
_entity_poly.entity_id
_entity_poly.type
_entity_poly.pdbx_seq_one_letter_code
_entity_poly.pdbx_strand_id
1 'polypeptide(L)'
;MKVVCLRRVAALLFLSVVVVSLSARSVRADRYGFWTMDEASGNITDLIGGHPQGVATGAPSYGQPGVPNGTYGAITVSNAHGTSIGFGPSNVDEFFTLGTDNNNAALSIDSAGSLTVMGWVNPSAPTITSTYRFFSTGSAGGADRGWGIGLRFNDTTGNNNRIRFTTYGIADNDSSPIPVTFGQWMHIAATYNNGAINYYLNGNHVGNSNSVFGNESAAGRLVIGGRLGGNDVDQMNGLIDGVQIYNHVLSIDEIRIAAAESVPEPSTIALTAIGLGRPAVTIMECCCFSWVICSRILQRLTASKGSLEEMSALSSHVIRILS
;
A
#
# COMPACT_ATOMS: atom_id res chain seq x y z
N MET A 1 17.18 45.24 -6.45
CA MET A 1 16.98 44.10 -7.39
C MET A 1 17.17 42.71 -6.76
N LYS A 2 18.26 42.44 -6.01
CA LYS A 2 18.52 41.11 -5.41
C LYS A 2 17.46 40.60 -4.40
N VAL A 3 16.87 41.48 -3.59
CA VAL A 3 15.89 41.10 -2.55
C VAL A 3 14.53 40.66 -3.12
N VAL A 4 14.12 41.23 -4.25
CA VAL A 4 12.86 40.85 -4.94
C VAL A 4 12.99 39.48 -5.61
N CYS A 5 14.17 39.16 -6.14
CA CYS A 5 14.47 37.85 -6.73
C CYS A 5 14.44 36.75 -5.67
N LEU A 6 15.04 36.98 -4.49
CA LEU A 6 15.07 36.01 -3.39
C LEU A 6 13.67 35.71 -2.82
N ARG A 7 12.81 36.72 -2.69
CA ARG A 7 11.42 36.54 -2.24
C ARG A 7 10.56 35.75 -3.22
N ARG A 8 10.77 35.94 -4.53
CA ARG A 8 10.07 35.17 -5.58
C ARG A 8 10.52 33.71 -5.61
N VAL A 9 11.83 33.46 -5.47
CA VAL A 9 12.38 32.10 -5.39
C VAL A 9 11.89 31.37 -4.13
N ALA A 10 11.88 32.04 -2.97
CA ALA A 10 11.36 31.47 -1.74
C ALA A 10 9.85 31.17 -1.79
N ALA A 11 9.04 32.05 -2.40
CA ALA A 11 7.61 31.82 -2.57
C ALA A 11 7.30 30.66 -3.54
N LEU A 12 8.07 30.53 -4.63
CA LEU A 12 7.97 29.40 -5.56
C LEU A 12 8.37 28.08 -4.90
N LEU A 13 9.46 28.07 -4.12
CA LEU A 13 9.89 26.90 -3.35
C LEU A 13 8.83 26.50 -2.32
N PHE A 14 8.29 27.45 -1.56
CA PHE A 14 7.25 27.18 -0.58
C PHE A 14 5.98 26.62 -1.23
N LEU A 15 5.53 27.21 -2.34
CA LEU A 15 4.38 26.70 -3.09
C LEU A 15 4.62 25.28 -3.61
N SER A 16 5.81 24.99 -4.15
CA SER A 16 6.14 23.63 -4.61
C SER A 16 6.15 22.59 -3.48
N VAL A 17 6.68 22.94 -2.30
CA VAL A 17 6.70 22.04 -1.13
C VAL A 17 5.28 21.78 -0.63
N VAL A 18 4.44 22.81 -0.60
CA VAL A 18 3.03 22.69 -0.21
C VAL A 18 2.28 21.80 -1.20
N VAL A 19 2.44 22.00 -2.50
CA VAL A 19 1.78 21.16 -3.52
C VAL A 19 2.20 19.69 -3.40
N VAL A 20 3.50 19.40 -3.29
CA VAL A 20 3.99 18.01 -3.11
C VAL A 20 3.42 17.38 -1.84
N SER A 21 3.36 18.14 -0.75
CA SER A 21 2.84 17.66 0.53
C SER A 21 1.32 17.42 0.50
N LEU A 22 0.57 18.24 -0.23
CA LEU A 22 -0.87 18.02 -0.45
C LEU A 22 -1.12 16.81 -1.36
N SER A 23 -0.35 16.66 -2.44
CA SER A 23 -0.44 15.50 -3.34
C SER A 23 -0.14 14.19 -2.60
N ALA A 24 0.94 14.14 -1.82
CA ALA A 24 1.27 13.01 -0.94
C ALA A 24 0.12 12.63 0.01
N ARG A 25 -0.49 13.65 0.64
CA ARG A 25 -1.61 13.42 1.55
C ARG A 25 -2.88 12.92 0.84
N SER A 26 -3.16 13.42 -0.36
CA SER A 26 -4.29 12.94 -1.18
C SER A 26 -4.08 11.49 -1.56
N VAL A 27 -2.92 11.17 -2.14
CA VAL A 27 -2.55 9.81 -2.56
C VAL A 27 -2.68 8.81 -1.41
N ARG A 28 -2.26 9.16 -0.19
CA ARG A 28 -2.45 8.29 0.97
C ARG A 28 -3.92 8.09 1.34
N ALA A 29 -4.73 9.15 1.28
CA ALA A 29 -6.13 9.13 1.68
C ALA A 29 -7.03 8.42 0.65
N ASP A 30 -6.60 8.37 -0.61
CA ASP A 30 -7.39 7.85 -1.73
C ASP A 30 -7.13 6.36 -2.03
N ARG A 31 -6.29 5.69 -1.23
CA ARG A 31 -6.02 4.24 -1.34
C ARG A 31 -7.31 3.46 -1.09
N TYR A 32 -7.59 2.49 -1.96
CA TYR A 32 -8.68 1.55 -1.79
C TYR A 32 -8.25 0.32 -0.96
N GLY A 33 -7.00 -0.12 -1.10
CA GLY A 33 -6.41 -1.19 -0.29
C GLY A 33 -4.90 -1.05 -0.22
N PHE A 34 -4.31 -1.42 0.91
CA PHE A 34 -2.88 -1.36 1.13
C PHE A 34 -2.37 -2.49 2.04
N TRP A 35 -1.47 -3.32 1.51
CA TRP A 35 -0.80 -4.38 2.26
C TRP A 35 0.69 -4.07 2.32
N THR A 36 1.20 -3.84 3.53
CA THR A 36 2.63 -3.54 3.70
C THR A 36 3.49 -4.77 3.51
N MET A 37 2.97 -5.99 3.75
CA MET A 37 3.71 -7.25 3.67
C MET A 37 4.82 -7.36 4.73
N ASP A 38 4.60 -6.76 5.91
CA ASP A 38 5.53 -6.76 7.05
C ASP A 38 5.21 -7.84 8.10
N GLU A 39 4.19 -8.66 7.87
CA GLU A 39 3.76 -9.63 8.86
C GLU A 39 4.90 -10.61 9.21
N ALA A 40 5.07 -10.90 10.50
CA ALA A 40 6.05 -11.89 10.95
C ALA A 40 5.52 -13.33 10.88
N SER A 41 4.20 -13.50 10.75
CA SER A 41 3.50 -14.79 10.58
C SER A 41 2.00 -14.56 10.30
N GLY A 42 1.33 -15.58 9.78
CA GLY A 42 -0.14 -15.64 9.75
C GLY A 42 -0.76 -14.89 8.58
N ASN A 43 -1.93 -14.28 8.80
CA ASN A 43 -2.68 -13.62 7.74
C ASN A 43 -2.18 -12.21 7.47
N ILE A 44 -2.22 -11.77 6.21
CA ILE A 44 -1.93 -10.38 5.85
C ILE A 44 -3.15 -9.49 6.07
N THR A 45 -2.93 -8.23 6.45
CA THR A 45 -3.99 -7.26 6.75
C THR A 45 -3.96 -6.06 5.82
N ASP A 46 -5.13 -5.64 5.36
CA ASP A 46 -5.29 -4.35 4.66
C ASP A 46 -5.25 -3.20 5.67
N LEU A 47 -4.25 -2.33 5.55
CA LEU A 47 -4.03 -1.20 6.45
C LEU A 47 -5.06 -0.07 6.28
N ILE A 48 -5.70 0.04 5.12
CA ILE A 48 -6.78 1.01 4.90
C ILE A 48 -8.05 0.57 5.63
N GLY A 49 -8.26 -0.74 5.70
CA GLY A 49 -9.52 -1.33 6.10
C GLY A 49 -10.53 -1.34 4.95
N GLY A 50 -11.30 -2.41 4.86
CA GLY A 50 -12.26 -2.60 3.77
C GLY A 50 -12.20 -3.98 3.14
N HIS A 51 -11.08 -4.69 3.35
CA HIS A 51 -10.90 -6.07 2.91
C HIS A 51 -10.80 -7.04 4.09
N PRO A 52 -11.31 -8.27 3.96
CA PRO A 52 -11.01 -9.35 4.91
C PRO A 52 -9.51 -9.62 4.99
N GLN A 53 -9.08 -10.26 6.08
CA GLN A 53 -7.71 -10.76 6.20
C GLN A 53 -7.37 -11.72 5.05
N GLY A 54 -6.14 -11.60 4.53
CA GLY A 54 -5.61 -12.53 3.54
C GLY A 54 -5.12 -13.80 4.18
N VAL A 55 -5.78 -14.91 3.84
CA VAL A 55 -5.45 -16.24 4.36
C VAL A 55 -4.40 -16.88 3.48
N ALA A 56 -3.29 -17.31 4.07
CA ALA A 56 -2.21 -18.00 3.36
C ALA A 56 -2.67 -19.38 2.84
N THR A 57 -2.29 -19.68 1.61
CA THR A 57 -2.17 -21.03 1.06
C THR A 57 -0.68 -21.35 0.95
N GLY A 58 -0.29 -22.58 1.28
CA GLY A 58 1.12 -22.97 1.33
C GLY A 58 1.85 -22.38 2.55
N ALA A 59 3.15 -22.13 2.41
CA ALA A 59 4.00 -21.61 3.47
C ALA A 59 4.84 -20.39 3.00
N PRO A 60 4.21 -19.22 2.78
CA PRO A 60 4.94 -17.98 2.51
C PRO A 60 6.00 -17.70 3.58
N SER A 61 7.14 -17.13 3.16
CA SER A 61 8.27 -16.81 4.03
C SER A 61 8.15 -15.39 4.55
N TYR A 62 7.93 -15.23 5.85
CA TYR A 62 7.75 -13.92 6.50
C TYR A 62 9.08 -13.26 6.88
N GLY A 63 9.04 -11.95 7.15
CA GLY A 63 10.19 -11.22 7.70
C GLY A 63 11.40 -11.14 6.77
N GLN A 64 11.20 -11.25 5.45
CA GLN A 64 12.28 -11.15 4.48
C GLN A 64 12.80 -9.71 4.38
N PRO A 65 14.03 -9.47 3.88
CA PRO A 65 14.51 -8.10 3.68
C PRO A 65 13.55 -7.30 2.79
N GLY A 66 13.07 -6.14 3.26
CA GLY A 66 12.23 -5.23 2.49
C GLY A 66 13.01 -4.47 1.41
N VAL A 67 12.34 -3.51 0.77
CA VAL A 67 12.97 -2.63 -0.24
C VAL A 67 14.01 -1.72 0.43
N PRO A 68 15.30 -1.76 0.05
CA PRO A 68 16.32 -0.91 0.68
C PRO A 68 16.27 0.55 0.19
N ASN A 69 16.95 1.43 0.93
CA ASN A 69 17.20 2.80 0.47
C ASN A 69 17.91 2.80 -0.89
N GLY A 70 17.45 3.64 -1.81
CA GLY A 70 18.00 3.68 -3.16
C GLY A 70 17.21 4.51 -4.14
N THR A 71 17.72 4.59 -5.36
CA THR A 71 17.02 5.19 -6.50
C THR A 71 16.69 4.08 -7.50
N TYR A 72 15.39 3.90 -7.73
CA TYR A 72 14.81 2.92 -8.64
C TYR A 72 14.18 3.70 -9.79
N GLY A 73 14.93 3.90 -10.87
CA GLY A 73 14.47 4.73 -11.99
C GLY A 73 14.11 6.14 -11.53
N ALA A 74 12.83 6.49 -11.58
CA ALA A 74 12.30 7.80 -11.16
C ALA A 74 11.76 7.81 -9.72
N ILE A 75 11.92 6.73 -8.97
CA ILE A 75 11.49 6.61 -7.56
C ILE A 75 12.73 6.66 -6.67
N THR A 76 12.69 7.50 -5.63
CA THR A 76 13.72 7.53 -4.59
C THR A 76 13.11 7.06 -3.28
N VAL A 77 13.66 5.98 -2.73
CA VAL A 77 13.32 5.46 -1.41
C VAL A 77 14.34 5.96 -0.41
N SER A 78 13.87 6.61 0.65
CA SER A 78 14.67 7.11 1.76
C SER A 78 14.05 6.70 3.08
N ASN A 79 14.87 6.38 4.08
CA ASN A 79 14.43 5.85 5.38
C ASN A 79 13.61 4.56 5.23
N ALA A 80 14.05 3.66 4.35
CA ALA A 80 13.50 2.32 4.22
C ALA A 80 13.61 1.55 5.54
N HIS A 81 12.47 1.02 5.97
CA HIS A 81 12.31 0.16 7.14
C HIS A 81 11.27 -0.92 6.81
N GLY A 82 11.11 -1.92 7.68
CA GLY A 82 10.16 -3.00 7.44
C GLY A 82 10.77 -4.25 6.81
N THR A 83 9.90 -5.17 6.46
CA THR A 83 10.19 -6.49 5.91
C THR A 83 9.27 -6.76 4.72
N SER A 84 9.51 -7.86 4.03
CA SER A 84 8.66 -8.33 2.94
C SER A 84 8.21 -9.76 3.18
N ILE A 85 7.29 -10.23 2.35
CA ILE A 85 6.91 -11.65 2.30
C ILE A 85 7.48 -12.27 1.02
N GLY A 86 8.10 -13.43 1.20
CA GLY A 86 8.61 -14.28 0.14
C GLY A 86 7.61 -15.37 -0.27
N PHE A 87 7.60 -15.67 -1.56
CA PHE A 87 6.80 -16.69 -2.20
C PHE A 87 7.72 -17.58 -3.04
N GLY A 88 7.51 -18.90 -3.00
CA GLY A 88 8.22 -19.88 -3.78
C GLY A 88 9.76 -19.91 -3.56
N PRO A 89 10.49 -20.69 -4.39
CA PRO A 89 9.96 -21.66 -5.33
C PRO A 89 9.44 -22.87 -4.56
N SER A 90 8.17 -23.22 -4.74
CA SER A 90 7.66 -24.49 -4.26
C SER A 90 6.82 -25.16 -5.33
N ASN A 91 6.70 -26.48 -5.23
CA ASN A 91 5.79 -27.28 -6.03
C ASN A 91 4.35 -27.22 -5.51
N VAL A 92 4.06 -26.27 -4.60
CA VAL A 92 2.75 -26.02 -4.04
C VAL A 92 2.40 -24.57 -4.25
N ASP A 93 1.11 -24.31 -4.27
CA ASP A 93 0.58 -22.95 -4.34
C ASP A 93 0.95 -22.16 -3.08
N GLU A 94 1.65 -21.03 -3.26
CA GLU A 94 1.98 -20.08 -2.21
C GLU A 94 1.42 -18.70 -2.56
N PHE A 95 0.34 -18.33 -1.90
CA PHE A 95 -0.31 -17.03 -2.08
C PHE A 95 -1.24 -16.73 -0.91
N PHE A 96 -1.72 -15.49 -0.82
CA PHE A 96 -2.79 -15.11 0.09
C PHE A 96 -4.10 -14.96 -0.66
N THR A 97 -5.19 -15.52 -0.13
CA THR A 97 -6.56 -15.28 -0.63
C THR A 97 -7.31 -14.37 0.34
N LEU A 98 -7.84 -13.27 -0.18
CA LEU A 98 -8.62 -12.30 0.59
C LEU A 98 -10.09 -12.48 0.27
N GLY A 99 -10.82 -13.00 1.26
CA GLY A 99 -12.27 -13.09 1.23
C GLY A 99 -12.83 -14.15 0.27
N THR A 100 -14.09 -13.96 -0.13
CA THR A 100 -14.89 -14.91 -0.92
C THR A 100 -15.31 -14.29 -2.25
N ASP A 101 -15.93 -15.06 -3.15
CA ASP A 101 -16.41 -14.50 -4.41
C ASP A 101 -17.40 -13.35 -4.16
N ASN A 102 -17.35 -12.36 -5.05
CA ASN A 102 -18.26 -11.22 -5.14
C ASN A 102 -18.21 -10.26 -3.94
N ASN A 103 -17.13 -10.29 -3.16
CA ASN A 103 -17.04 -9.51 -1.91
C ASN A 103 -16.18 -8.23 -2.01
N ASN A 104 -15.52 -7.98 -3.14
CA ASN A 104 -14.68 -6.81 -3.39
C ASN A 104 -15.31 -5.89 -4.45
N ALA A 105 -16.45 -5.27 -4.12
CA ALA A 105 -17.24 -4.51 -5.09
C ALA A 105 -16.47 -3.40 -5.83
N ALA A 106 -15.49 -2.73 -5.20
CA ALA A 106 -14.70 -1.71 -5.92
C ALA A 106 -13.59 -2.29 -6.80
N LEU A 107 -13.33 -3.60 -6.73
CA LEU A 107 -12.47 -4.35 -7.66
C LEU A 107 -13.28 -5.07 -8.73
N SER A 108 -14.61 -4.90 -8.69
CA SER A 108 -15.52 -5.12 -9.81
C SER A 108 -15.34 -3.97 -10.80
N ILE A 109 -14.35 -4.09 -11.67
CA ILE A 109 -14.02 -3.05 -12.68
C ILE A 109 -15.09 -2.97 -13.78
N ASP A 110 -16.02 -3.92 -13.80
CA ASP A 110 -17.25 -3.86 -14.59
C ASP A 110 -18.10 -2.60 -14.29
N SER A 111 -17.96 -2.03 -13.09
CA SER A 111 -18.66 -0.81 -12.65
C SER A 111 -17.75 0.41 -12.43
N ALA A 112 -16.46 0.20 -12.13
CA ALA A 112 -15.54 1.29 -11.75
C ALA A 112 -14.98 2.09 -12.93
N GLY A 113 -14.88 1.49 -14.12
CA GLY A 113 -14.30 2.10 -15.31
C GLY A 113 -12.80 2.44 -15.20
N SER A 114 -12.22 2.52 -14.00
CA SER A 114 -10.81 2.84 -13.80
C SER A 114 -10.22 2.30 -12.51
N LEU A 115 -8.90 2.07 -12.50
CA LEU A 115 -8.14 1.68 -11.30
C LEU A 115 -6.64 1.97 -11.48
N THR A 116 -5.92 1.90 -10.36
CA THR A 116 -4.47 1.74 -10.32
C THR A 116 -4.10 0.61 -9.38
N VAL A 117 -3.22 -0.28 -9.83
CA VAL A 117 -2.65 -1.38 -9.02
C VAL A 117 -1.13 -1.31 -9.10
N MET A 118 -0.46 -1.45 -7.96
CA MET A 118 0.98 -1.27 -7.88
C MET A 118 1.59 -1.99 -6.69
N GLY A 119 2.91 -2.19 -6.72
CA GLY A 119 3.66 -2.78 -5.63
C GLY A 119 5.13 -2.98 -5.97
N TRP A 120 5.91 -3.29 -4.94
CA TRP A 120 7.31 -3.66 -5.08
C TRP A 120 7.44 -5.18 -5.24
N VAL A 121 8.30 -5.59 -6.16
CA VAL A 121 8.60 -7.00 -6.42
C VAL A 121 10.11 -7.21 -6.52
N ASN A 122 10.58 -8.33 -5.99
CA ASN A 122 11.94 -8.82 -6.17
C ASN A 122 11.86 -10.25 -6.71
N PRO A 123 11.76 -10.42 -8.05
CA PRO A 123 11.55 -11.73 -8.64
C PRO A 123 12.84 -12.57 -8.61
N SER A 124 12.70 -13.84 -8.25
CA SER A 124 13.72 -14.85 -8.49
C SER A 124 13.82 -15.16 -9.99
N ALA A 125 14.97 -15.68 -10.44
CA ALA A 125 15.10 -16.11 -11.82
C ALA A 125 14.17 -17.31 -12.11
N PRO A 126 13.38 -17.28 -13.20
CA PRO A 126 12.53 -18.40 -13.56
C PRO A 126 13.37 -19.52 -14.17
N THR A 127 12.89 -20.76 -14.04
CA THR A 127 13.52 -21.95 -14.64
C THR A 127 12.97 -22.30 -16.01
N ILE A 128 11.79 -21.77 -16.33
CA ILE A 128 11.06 -21.91 -17.59
C ILE A 128 10.34 -20.60 -17.91
N THR A 129 9.82 -20.44 -19.12
CA THR A 129 8.89 -19.36 -19.44
C THR A 129 7.69 -19.39 -18.50
N SER A 130 7.46 -18.32 -17.75
CA SER A 130 6.45 -18.26 -16.68
C SER A 130 5.85 -16.86 -16.55
N THR A 131 4.78 -16.73 -15.77
CA THR A 131 4.21 -15.43 -15.40
C THR A 131 4.14 -15.34 -13.89
N TYR A 132 4.93 -14.51 -13.23
CA TYR A 132 4.82 -14.35 -11.79
C TYR A 132 3.74 -13.33 -11.48
N ARG A 133 2.62 -13.79 -10.90
CA ARG A 133 1.51 -12.92 -10.50
C ARG A 133 1.81 -12.34 -9.12
N PHE A 134 1.90 -11.02 -9.06
CA PHE A 134 1.99 -10.34 -7.78
C PHE A 134 0.60 -10.10 -7.19
N PHE A 135 -0.38 -9.79 -8.05
CA PHE A 135 -1.75 -9.51 -7.67
C PHE A 135 -2.70 -10.05 -8.73
N SER A 136 -3.77 -10.71 -8.30
CA SER A 136 -4.86 -11.08 -9.18
C SER A 136 -6.19 -11.13 -8.45
N THR A 137 -7.26 -11.23 -9.22
CA THR A 137 -8.58 -11.59 -8.74
C THR A 137 -8.92 -12.97 -9.28
N GLY A 138 -9.62 -13.80 -8.50
CA GLY A 138 -10.13 -15.09 -8.94
C GLY A 138 -11.56 -15.33 -8.47
N SER A 139 -12.23 -16.33 -9.04
CA SER A 139 -13.56 -16.75 -8.57
C SER A 139 -13.64 -18.27 -8.50
N ALA A 140 -14.59 -18.79 -7.72
CA ALA A 140 -14.92 -20.22 -7.71
C ALA A 140 -15.48 -20.70 -9.06
N GLY A 141 -15.87 -19.79 -9.96
CA GLY A 141 -16.32 -20.11 -11.32
C GLY A 141 -15.20 -20.56 -12.26
N GLY A 142 -13.94 -20.57 -11.81
CA GLY A 142 -12.78 -21.02 -12.59
C GLY A 142 -11.77 -19.90 -12.88
N ALA A 143 -10.63 -20.31 -13.44
CA ALA A 143 -9.45 -19.45 -13.61
C ALA A 143 -9.68 -18.24 -14.54
N ASP A 144 -10.68 -18.29 -15.42
CA ASP A 144 -10.86 -17.32 -16.51
C ASP A 144 -11.80 -16.15 -16.18
N ARG A 145 -11.82 -15.75 -14.89
CA ARG A 145 -12.68 -14.67 -14.39
C ARG A 145 -11.89 -13.63 -13.62
N GLY A 146 -12.15 -12.36 -13.94
CA GLY A 146 -11.49 -11.21 -13.34
C GLY A 146 -10.23 -10.80 -14.08
N TRP A 147 -9.19 -10.44 -13.35
CA TRP A 147 -7.96 -9.90 -13.92
C TRP A 147 -6.75 -10.15 -13.02
N GLY A 148 -5.56 -9.91 -13.54
CA GLY A 148 -4.36 -9.95 -12.73
C GLY A 148 -3.19 -9.26 -13.38
N ILE A 149 -2.20 -8.93 -12.57
CA ILE A 149 -0.99 -8.25 -12.98
C ILE A 149 0.24 -8.97 -12.44
N GLY A 150 1.30 -8.98 -13.24
CA GLY A 150 2.52 -9.71 -12.94
C GLY A 150 3.65 -9.42 -13.90
N LEU A 151 4.74 -10.18 -13.75
CA LEU A 151 5.86 -10.18 -14.66
C LEU A 151 5.79 -11.42 -15.56
N ARG A 152 5.79 -11.20 -16.87
CA ARG A 152 5.92 -12.26 -17.86
C ARG A 152 7.39 -12.42 -18.24
N PHE A 153 7.91 -13.62 -18.02
CA PHE A 153 9.25 -14.00 -18.40
C PHE A 153 9.23 -14.83 -19.67
N ASN A 154 9.89 -14.32 -20.70
CA ASN A 154 9.99 -15.04 -21.98
C ASN A 154 11.16 -16.03 -21.99
N ASP A 155 12.19 -15.76 -21.19
CA ASP A 155 13.35 -16.62 -20.99
C ASP A 155 13.86 -16.54 -19.53
N THR A 156 14.97 -17.22 -19.26
CA THR A 156 15.64 -17.25 -17.95
C THR A 156 16.75 -16.20 -17.80
N THR A 157 16.97 -15.37 -18.83
CA THR A 157 18.09 -14.42 -18.91
C THR A 157 17.75 -13.02 -18.42
N GLY A 158 16.47 -12.72 -18.20
CA GLY A 158 16.02 -11.41 -17.69
C GLY A 158 15.78 -10.36 -18.79
N ASN A 159 15.98 -10.73 -20.05
CA ASN A 159 15.81 -9.86 -21.21
C ASN A 159 14.44 -10.06 -21.87
N ASN A 160 13.93 -9.00 -22.51
CA ASN A 160 12.67 -9.05 -23.25
C ASN A 160 11.46 -9.52 -22.39
N ASN A 161 11.47 -9.20 -21.10
CA ASN A 161 10.35 -9.45 -20.20
C ASN A 161 9.26 -8.41 -20.37
N ARG A 162 8.11 -8.63 -19.73
CA ARG A 162 6.95 -7.72 -19.81
C ARG A 162 6.28 -7.57 -18.46
N ILE A 163 5.72 -6.40 -18.19
CA ILE A 163 4.63 -6.29 -17.23
C ILE A 163 3.39 -6.78 -17.95
N ARG A 164 2.76 -7.83 -17.40
CA ARG A 164 1.55 -8.44 -17.96
C ARG A 164 0.35 -8.04 -17.12
N PHE A 165 -0.67 -7.52 -17.79
CA PHE A 165 -2.00 -7.32 -17.25
C PHE A 165 -2.97 -8.22 -18.02
N THR A 166 -3.51 -9.22 -17.36
CA THR A 166 -4.44 -10.17 -17.97
C THR A 166 -5.85 -9.78 -17.63
N THR A 167 -6.67 -9.62 -18.66
CA THR A 167 -8.13 -9.60 -18.56
C THR A 167 -8.57 -11.05 -18.77
N TYR A 168 -8.82 -11.79 -17.69
CA TYR A 168 -9.04 -13.23 -17.76
C TYR A 168 -10.26 -13.57 -18.64
N GLY A 169 -10.16 -14.65 -19.40
CA GLY A 169 -11.15 -15.01 -20.42
C GLY A 169 -11.12 -14.15 -21.69
N ILE A 170 -10.31 -13.09 -21.74
CA ILE A 170 -10.24 -12.15 -22.87
C ILE A 170 -8.84 -12.11 -23.50
N ALA A 171 -7.83 -11.66 -22.76
CA ALA A 171 -6.52 -11.38 -23.32
C ALA A 171 -5.42 -11.27 -22.26
N ASP A 172 -4.21 -11.69 -22.65
CA ASP A 172 -2.96 -11.30 -22.00
C ASP A 172 -2.43 -10.02 -22.65
N ASN A 173 -2.33 -8.94 -21.88
CA ASN A 173 -1.90 -7.64 -22.38
C ASN A 173 -0.54 -7.28 -21.78
N ASP A 174 0.43 -6.98 -22.63
CA ASP A 174 1.81 -6.77 -22.22
C ASP A 174 2.25 -5.32 -22.45
N SER A 175 3.18 -4.87 -21.61
CA SER A 175 3.93 -3.63 -21.83
C SER A 175 4.86 -3.70 -23.07
N SER A 176 5.65 -2.65 -23.30
CA SER A 176 6.86 -2.79 -24.12
C SER A 176 7.90 -3.67 -23.38
N PRO A 177 8.92 -4.20 -24.08
CA PRO A 177 10.00 -4.91 -23.42
C PRO A 177 10.64 -4.13 -22.28
N ILE A 178 10.78 -4.81 -21.14
CA ILE A 178 11.47 -4.28 -19.97
C ILE A 178 12.64 -5.19 -19.56
N PRO A 179 13.73 -4.62 -19.04
CA PRO A 179 14.76 -5.38 -18.36
C PRO A 179 14.27 -5.80 -16.96
N VAL A 180 14.60 -7.03 -16.55
CA VAL A 180 14.44 -7.48 -15.17
C VAL A 180 15.77 -8.01 -14.67
N THR A 181 16.25 -7.44 -13.57
CA THR A 181 17.39 -7.98 -12.83
C THR A 181 16.84 -8.81 -11.68
N PHE A 182 16.96 -10.13 -11.77
CA PHE A 182 16.48 -11.04 -10.74
C PHE A 182 17.23 -10.82 -9.42
N GLY A 183 16.54 -11.04 -8.29
CA GLY A 183 17.12 -10.78 -6.96
C GLY A 183 17.24 -9.29 -6.61
N GLN A 184 16.72 -8.39 -7.44
CA GLN A 184 16.70 -6.95 -7.18
C GLN A 184 15.27 -6.43 -7.10
N TRP A 185 15.05 -5.50 -6.18
CA TRP A 185 13.78 -4.80 -6.03
C TRP A 185 13.50 -3.91 -7.23
N MET A 186 12.25 -3.96 -7.69
CA MET A 186 11.70 -3.06 -8.69
C MET A 186 10.24 -2.77 -8.36
N HIS A 187 9.77 -1.59 -8.74
CA HIS A 187 8.39 -1.20 -8.55
C HIS A 187 7.62 -1.35 -9.87
N ILE A 188 6.49 -2.05 -9.85
CA ILE A 188 5.61 -2.19 -11.01
C ILE A 188 4.24 -1.59 -10.71
N ALA A 189 3.64 -0.96 -11.72
CA ALA A 189 2.26 -0.50 -11.66
C ALA A 189 1.56 -0.66 -13.01
N ALA A 190 0.23 -0.76 -12.95
CA ALA A 190 -0.62 -0.50 -14.10
C ALA A 190 -1.82 0.35 -13.72
N THR A 191 -2.22 1.21 -14.64
CA THR A 191 -3.49 1.95 -14.57
C THR A 191 -4.43 1.39 -15.63
N TYR A 192 -5.70 1.23 -15.29
CA TYR A 192 -6.77 0.95 -16.25
C TYR A 192 -7.72 2.14 -16.31
N ASN A 193 -8.15 2.52 -17.51
CA ASN A 193 -9.18 3.55 -17.72
C ASN A 193 -10.00 3.25 -18.96
N ASN A 194 -11.22 2.72 -18.77
CA ASN A 194 -12.20 2.43 -19.81
C ASN A 194 -11.59 1.74 -21.04
N GLY A 195 -10.75 0.75 -20.78
CA GLY A 195 -10.12 -0.07 -21.80
C GLY A 195 -8.70 0.33 -22.19
N ALA A 196 -8.19 1.47 -21.71
CA ALA A 196 -6.78 1.83 -21.84
C ALA A 196 -5.98 1.33 -20.63
N ILE A 197 -4.91 0.56 -20.89
CA ILE A 197 -3.97 0.10 -19.87
C ILE A 197 -2.63 0.82 -20.08
N ASN A 198 -2.10 1.45 -19.04
CA ASN A 198 -0.72 1.95 -19.04
C ASN A 198 0.12 1.20 -18.01
N TYR A 199 1.38 0.97 -18.34
CA TYR A 199 2.31 0.21 -17.51
C TYR A 199 3.47 1.09 -17.06
N TYR A 200 3.91 0.87 -15.83
CA TYR A 200 5.02 1.63 -15.25
C TYR A 200 6.02 0.71 -14.58
N LEU A 201 7.30 0.93 -14.86
CA LEU A 201 8.42 0.29 -14.19
C LEU A 201 9.25 1.37 -13.50
N ASN A 202 9.48 1.24 -12.20
CA ASN A 202 10.34 2.14 -11.43
C ASN A 202 9.94 3.62 -11.63
N GLY A 203 8.63 3.89 -11.68
CA GLY A 203 8.07 5.23 -11.86
C GLY A 203 8.21 5.81 -13.28
N ASN A 204 8.56 5.00 -14.28
CA ASN A 204 8.62 5.39 -15.69
C ASN A 204 7.58 4.63 -16.51
N HIS A 205 6.91 5.31 -17.44
CA HIS A 205 6.00 4.67 -18.39
C HIS A 205 6.77 3.73 -19.32
N VAL A 206 6.30 2.49 -19.47
CA VAL A 206 6.93 1.44 -20.28
C VAL A 206 5.98 0.87 -21.33
N GLY A 207 5.03 1.68 -21.78
CA GLY A 207 4.08 1.34 -22.83
C GLY A 207 2.65 1.24 -22.33
N ASN A 208 1.77 0.90 -23.27
CA ASN A 208 0.35 0.80 -23.07
C ASN A 208 -0.24 -0.29 -23.95
N SER A 209 -1.45 -0.72 -23.61
CA SER A 209 -2.24 -1.64 -24.39
C SER A 209 -3.72 -1.25 -24.27
N ASN A 210 -4.58 -1.95 -25.00
CA ASN A 210 -6.01 -1.79 -24.88
C ASN A 210 -6.67 -3.15 -24.69
N SER A 211 -7.51 -3.26 -23.67
CA SER A 211 -8.31 -4.46 -23.44
C SER A 211 -9.61 -4.11 -22.75
N VAL A 212 -10.63 -4.90 -23.03
CA VAL A 212 -11.89 -4.87 -22.28
C VAL A 212 -11.89 -6.00 -21.26
N PHE A 213 -12.67 -5.85 -20.20
CA PHE A 213 -13.00 -6.99 -19.36
C PHE A 213 -14.13 -7.79 -19.99
N GLY A 214 -14.11 -9.10 -19.78
CA GLY A 214 -15.21 -9.95 -20.20
C GLY A 214 -16.48 -9.65 -19.40
N ASN A 215 -17.61 -10.14 -19.89
CA ASN A 215 -18.88 -10.05 -19.18
C ASN A 215 -18.90 -11.11 -18.08
N GLU A 216 -18.15 -10.88 -17.02
CA GLU A 216 -18.12 -11.74 -15.85
C GLU A 216 -18.35 -10.86 -14.65
N SER A 217 -19.57 -10.94 -14.13
CA SER A 217 -19.93 -10.27 -12.90
C SER A 217 -18.92 -10.64 -11.83
N ALA A 218 -18.53 -9.61 -11.10
CA ALA A 218 -18.20 -9.63 -9.69
C ALA A 218 -16.72 -9.85 -9.35
N ALA A 219 -16.12 -8.77 -8.85
CA ALA A 219 -15.55 -8.74 -7.50
C ALA A 219 -14.96 -10.08 -7.00
N GLY A 220 -14.04 -10.67 -7.75
CA GLY A 220 -13.41 -11.93 -7.38
C GLY A 220 -12.65 -11.82 -6.06
N ARG A 221 -12.35 -12.97 -5.45
CA ARG A 221 -11.39 -13.05 -4.34
C ARG A 221 -10.08 -12.40 -4.78
N LEU A 222 -9.46 -11.63 -3.89
CA LEU A 222 -8.14 -11.10 -4.19
C LEU A 222 -7.10 -12.14 -3.87
N VAL A 223 -6.08 -12.19 -4.70
CA VAL A 223 -4.95 -13.08 -4.55
C VAL A 223 -3.68 -12.24 -4.62
N ILE A 224 -2.86 -12.34 -3.58
CA ILE A 224 -1.52 -11.72 -3.56
C ILE A 224 -0.49 -12.83 -3.61
N GLY A 225 0.47 -12.71 -4.52
CA GLY A 225 1.52 -13.70 -4.76
C GLY A 225 1.14 -14.86 -5.69
N GLY A 226 -0.01 -14.78 -6.38
CA GLY A 226 -0.42 -15.89 -7.24
C GLY A 226 -1.71 -15.67 -8.03
N ARG A 227 -2.17 -16.76 -8.66
CA ARG A 227 -3.48 -16.88 -9.30
C ARG A 227 -4.23 -18.07 -8.73
N LEU A 228 -5.45 -17.83 -8.25
CA LEU A 228 -6.32 -18.91 -7.77
C LEU A 228 -6.76 -19.81 -8.94
N GLY A 229 -6.53 -21.12 -8.81
CA GLY A 229 -6.94 -22.12 -9.82
C GLY A 229 -6.24 -21.97 -11.17
N GLY A 230 -5.15 -21.21 -11.25
CA GLY A 230 -4.30 -21.09 -12.43
C GLY A 230 -3.35 -22.28 -12.59
N ASN A 231 -2.50 -22.23 -13.61
CA ASN A 231 -1.38 -23.16 -13.72
C ASN A 231 -0.32 -22.81 -12.67
N ASP A 232 0.41 -23.80 -12.16
CA ASP A 232 1.51 -23.61 -11.19
C ASP A 232 2.57 -22.58 -11.65
N VAL A 233 2.66 -22.32 -12.96
CA VAL A 233 3.57 -21.33 -13.57
C VAL A 233 3.09 -19.88 -13.46
N ASP A 234 1.89 -19.64 -12.93
CA ASP A 234 1.32 -18.32 -12.64
C ASP A 234 1.60 -17.87 -11.18
N GLN A 235 2.29 -18.67 -10.37
CA GLN A 235 2.62 -18.32 -8.97
C GLN A 235 3.83 -17.38 -8.88
N MET A 236 3.86 -16.53 -7.85
CA MET A 236 5.03 -15.71 -7.57
C MET A 236 6.20 -16.57 -7.10
N ASN A 237 7.41 -16.25 -7.57
CA ASN A 237 8.64 -16.71 -6.96
C ASN A 237 9.57 -15.53 -6.75
N GLY A 238 9.80 -15.18 -5.48
CA GLY A 238 10.51 -13.98 -5.05
C GLY A 238 9.77 -13.24 -3.93
N LEU A 239 10.11 -11.97 -3.73
CA LEU A 239 9.57 -11.14 -2.65
C LEU A 239 8.54 -10.14 -3.17
N ILE A 240 7.54 -9.83 -2.35
CA ILE A 240 6.55 -8.76 -2.59
C ILE A 240 6.48 -7.84 -1.35
N ASP A 241 6.34 -6.54 -1.61
CA ASP A 241 6.25 -5.51 -0.58
C ASP A 241 5.30 -4.37 -1.05
N GLY A 242 4.62 -3.71 -0.11
CA GLY A 242 3.85 -2.48 -0.33
C GLY A 242 2.78 -2.52 -1.44
N VAL A 243 1.97 -3.59 -1.48
CA VAL A 243 0.90 -3.77 -2.49
C VAL A 243 -0.21 -2.74 -2.28
N GLN A 244 -0.53 -1.95 -3.30
CA GLN A 244 -1.52 -0.88 -3.23
C GLN A 244 -2.53 -0.97 -4.38
N ILE A 245 -3.78 -0.59 -4.07
CA ILE A 245 -4.84 -0.45 -5.06
C ILE A 245 -5.57 0.89 -4.87
N TYR A 246 -5.97 1.48 -5.99
CA TYR A 246 -6.77 2.69 -6.09
C TYR A 246 -7.93 2.44 -7.05
N ASN A 247 -9.10 3.01 -6.74
CA ASN A 247 -10.30 2.91 -7.56
C ASN A 247 -10.40 4.01 -8.65
N HIS A 248 -9.26 4.59 -9.01
CA HIS A 248 -9.12 5.61 -10.05
C HIS A 248 -7.71 5.56 -10.66
N VAL A 249 -7.49 6.31 -11.74
CA VAL A 249 -6.19 6.44 -12.39
C VAL A 249 -5.32 7.43 -11.61
N LEU A 250 -4.19 6.96 -11.10
CA LEU A 250 -3.13 7.84 -10.62
C LEU A 250 -2.33 8.41 -11.80
N SER A 251 -1.91 9.66 -11.66
CA SER A 251 -0.87 10.25 -12.50
C SER A 251 0.50 9.62 -12.21
N ILE A 252 1.45 9.81 -13.12
CA ILE A 252 2.80 9.25 -12.95
C ILE A 252 3.53 9.79 -11.70
N ASP A 253 3.29 11.05 -11.33
CA ASP A 253 3.89 11.64 -10.13
C ASP A 253 3.24 11.08 -8.85
N GLU A 254 1.94 10.84 -8.86
CA GLU A 254 1.24 10.17 -7.77
C GLU A 254 1.72 8.72 -7.61
N ILE A 255 1.96 7.99 -8.71
CA ILE A 255 2.55 6.64 -8.66
C ILE A 255 3.94 6.68 -8.01
N ARG A 256 4.79 7.65 -8.37
CA ARG A 256 6.14 7.79 -7.79
C ARG A 256 6.08 8.07 -6.29
N ILE A 257 5.18 8.96 -5.87
CA ILE A 257 4.97 9.31 -4.47
C ILE A 257 4.43 8.10 -3.70
N ALA A 258 3.37 7.45 -4.19
CA ALA A 258 2.77 6.26 -3.59
C ALA A 258 3.77 5.12 -3.40
N ALA A 259 4.66 4.91 -4.38
CA ALA A 259 5.68 3.87 -4.32
C ALA A 259 6.79 4.21 -3.30
N ALA A 260 7.22 5.47 -3.25
CA ALA A 260 8.23 5.91 -2.30
C ALA A 260 7.71 5.91 -0.86
N GLU A 261 6.41 6.16 -0.65
CA GLU A 261 5.77 6.17 0.67
C GLU A 261 5.33 4.80 1.18
N SER A 262 5.36 3.76 0.34
CA SER A 262 4.96 2.41 0.73
C SER A 262 6.10 1.53 1.26
N VAL A 263 7.27 2.12 1.48
CA VAL A 263 8.49 1.45 1.98
C VAL A 263 8.93 2.03 3.33
N PRO A 264 8.77 3.34 3.61
CA PRO A 264 8.91 3.87 4.96
C PRO A 264 7.72 3.41 5.80
N GLU A 265 7.77 2.16 6.28
CA GLU A 265 6.68 1.58 7.05
C GLU A 265 6.98 1.61 8.55
N PRO A 266 6.29 2.46 9.34
CA PRO A 266 6.33 2.38 10.79
C PRO A 266 5.23 1.43 11.27
N SER A 267 5.39 0.12 11.07
CA SER A 267 4.47 -0.85 11.65
C SER A 267 4.94 -1.21 13.07
N THR A 268 4.29 -0.58 14.06
CA THR A 268 4.25 -0.81 15.54
C THR A 268 5.04 0.05 16.55
N ILE A 269 5.97 0.94 16.18
CA ILE A 269 6.59 1.89 17.15
C ILE A 269 6.70 3.31 16.56
N ALA A 270 5.58 3.92 16.21
CA ALA A 270 5.49 5.37 16.06
C ALA A 270 4.44 6.01 17.00
N LEU A 271 3.98 5.27 18.03
CA LEU A 271 3.25 5.86 19.16
C LEU A 271 4.14 6.08 20.41
N THR A 272 5.44 5.81 20.32
CA THR A 272 6.38 5.95 21.45
C THR A 272 7.54 6.90 21.19
N ALA A 273 7.48 7.69 20.11
CA ALA A 273 8.52 8.67 19.76
C ALA A 273 8.03 10.13 19.73
N ILE A 274 6.89 10.44 20.37
CA ILE A 274 6.73 11.71 21.08
C ILE A 274 6.97 11.42 22.58
N GLY A 275 8.14 10.84 22.85
CA GLY A 275 8.67 10.66 24.19
C GLY A 275 9.45 11.89 24.61
N LEU A 276 8.76 12.99 24.91
CA LEU A 276 9.25 13.96 25.89
C LEU A 276 8.33 13.89 27.11
N GLY A 277 8.77 13.12 28.12
CA GLY A 277 8.30 13.23 29.51
C GLY A 277 7.27 12.20 29.97
N ARG A 278 7.71 11.04 30.49
CA ARG A 278 6.95 10.20 31.44
C ARG A 278 6.87 10.91 32.82
N PRO A 279 6.11 10.42 33.84
CA PRO A 279 5.20 9.26 33.93
C PRO A 279 3.78 9.70 34.43
N ALA A 280 2.70 8.94 34.45
CA ALA A 280 2.49 7.53 34.74
C ALA A 280 1.06 7.16 34.29
N VAL A 281 0.87 6.03 33.62
CA VAL A 281 -0.32 5.18 33.84
C VAL A 281 0.14 3.74 33.71
N THR A 282 -0.01 3.04 34.81
CA THR A 282 0.23 1.62 35.00
C THR A 282 -0.76 0.80 34.20
N ILE A 283 -0.26 -0.33 33.70
CA ILE A 283 -0.99 -1.51 33.22
C ILE A 283 -2.31 -1.70 33.99
N MET A 284 -3.43 -1.83 33.29
CA MET A 284 -4.63 -2.44 33.86
C MET A 284 -5.06 -3.58 32.94
N GLU A 285 -4.42 -4.73 33.15
CA GLU A 285 -5.11 -6.01 33.05
C GLU A 285 -6.33 -6.00 33.98
N CYS A 286 -7.37 -6.72 33.57
CA CYS A 286 -8.34 -7.41 34.42
C CYS A 286 -9.10 -6.62 35.51
N CYS A 287 -10.41 -6.54 35.29
CA CYS A 287 -11.49 -6.77 36.25
C CYS A 287 -11.20 -6.69 37.77
N CYS A 288 -12.08 -5.95 38.45
CA CYS A 288 -12.31 -5.86 39.91
C CYS A 288 -11.35 -4.97 40.72
N PHE A 289 -11.80 -3.76 41.11
CA PHE A 289 -12.15 -3.39 42.50
C PHE A 289 -12.46 -1.88 42.68
N SER A 290 -13.55 -1.64 43.41
CA SER A 290 -13.81 -0.56 44.36
C SER A 290 -14.19 0.87 43.94
N TRP A 291 -15.50 1.05 44.04
CA TRP A 291 -16.37 2.22 44.05
C TRP A 291 -16.21 3.08 45.34
N VAL A 292 -15.14 3.87 45.54
CA VAL A 292 -15.08 4.77 46.74
C VAL A 292 -14.55 6.19 46.47
N ILE A 293 -13.83 6.46 45.38
CA ILE A 293 -13.14 7.76 45.22
C ILE A 293 -13.94 8.78 44.38
N CYS A 294 -15.00 8.35 43.68
CA CYS A 294 -15.80 9.23 42.79
C CYS A 294 -16.87 10.09 43.52
N SER A 295 -16.91 10.11 44.85
CA SER A 295 -17.96 10.81 45.62
C SER A 295 -17.54 12.22 46.13
N ARG A 296 -16.24 12.50 46.29
CA ARG A 296 -15.79 13.75 46.96
C ARG A 296 -15.49 14.92 46.02
N ILE A 297 -15.37 14.69 44.72
CA ILE A 297 -15.12 15.75 43.73
C ILE A 297 -16.44 16.38 43.23
N LEU A 298 -17.53 15.60 43.17
CA LEU A 298 -18.84 16.09 42.74
C LEU A 298 -19.53 17.00 43.79
N GLN A 299 -19.13 16.93 45.07
CA GLN A 299 -19.70 17.78 46.13
C GLN A 299 -19.06 19.17 46.26
N ARG A 300 -17.92 19.44 45.60
CA ARG A 300 -17.26 20.76 45.65
C ARG A 300 -17.64 21.69 44.50
N LEU A 301 -18.34 21.19 43.47
CA LEU A 301 -18.72 21.97 42.29
C LEU A 301 -20.13 22.62 42.40
N THR A 302 -20.88 22.37 43.47
CA THR A 302 -22.23 22.94 43.67
C THR A 302 -22.29 24.19 44.57
N ALA A 303 -21.16 24.77 44.99
CA ALA A 303 -21.14 25.78 46.08
C ALA A 303 -20.64 27.19 45.74
N SER A 304 -20.34 27.57 44.49
CA SER A 304 -19.98 28.97 44.19
C SER A 304 -20.68 29.50 42.94
N LYS A 305 -21.76 30.27 43.14
CA LYS A 305 -22.24 31.26 42.18
C LYS A 305 -21.31 32.48 42.25
N GLY A 306 -20.56 32.76 41.19
CA GLY A 306 -19.72 33.95 41.05
C GLY A 306 -19.41 34.22 39.58
N SER A 307 -19.49 35.48 39.17
CA SER A 307 -19.57 35.99 37.79
C SER A 307 -18.30 35.83 36.94
N LEU A 308 -18.51 35.87 35.61
CA LEU A 308 -17.53 35.70 34.52
C LEU A 308 -16.31 36.65 34.51
N GLU A 309 -16.18 37.58 35.46
CA GLU A 309 -15.06 38.54 35.50
C GLU A 309 -13.81 38.03 36.25
N GLU A 310 -13.92 37.01 37.12
CA GLU A 310 -12.77 36.45 37.86
C GLU A 310 -11.90 35.48 37.02
N MET A 311 -12.39 34.99 35.88
CA MET A 311 -11.60 34.09 35.02
C MET A 311 -10.60 34.82 34.11
N SER A 312 -10.67 36.15 34.00
CA SER A 312 -9.73 36.93 33.16
C SER A 312 -8.40 37.21 33.86
N ALA A 313 -8.37 37.28 35.20
CA ALA A 313 -7.19 37.61 36.00
C ALA A 313 -6.21 36.44 36.22
N LEU A 314 -6.64 35.19 36.00
CA LEU A 314 -5.78 34.00 36.10
C LEU A 314 -4.95 33.76 34.83
N SER A 315 -5.31 34.35 33.69
CA SER A 315 -4.58 34.16 32.43
C SER A 315 -3.28 35.00 32.33
N SER A 316 -3.21 36.14 33.01
CA SER A 316 -2.04 37.03 32.94
C SER A 316 -0.87 36.64 33.84
N HIS A 317 -1.07 35.72 34.80
CA HIS A 317 -0.01 35.26 35.71
C HIS A 317 0.73 34.01 35.19
N VAL A 318 0.15 33.26 34.26
CA VAL A 318 0.76 32.05 33.68
C VAL A 318 1.71 32.39 32.52
N ILE A 319 1.48 33.50 31.81
CA ILE A 319 2.33 33.93 30.68
C ILE A 319 3.69 34.50 31.15
N ARG A 320 3.86 34.87 32.43
CA ARG A 320 5.08 35.49 32.94
C ARG A 320 6.11 34.52 33.55
N ILE A 321 5.85 33.20 33.52
CA ILE A 321 6.77 32.17 34.03
C ILE A 321 7.46 31.40 32.87
N LEU A 322 7.14 31.70 31.61
CA LEU A 322 7.69 31.00 30.43
C LEU A 322 8.41 31.92 29.42
N SER A 323 9.07 32.97 29.90
CA SER A 323 10.07 33.75 29.14
C SER A 323 11.38 33.85 29.91
#